data_AF-A0A9P6TZL7-F1
#
_entry.id   AF-A0A9P6TZL7-F1
#
_cell.length_a   1.000
_cell.length_b   1.000
_cell.length_c   1.000
_cell.angle_alpha   90.00
_cell.angle_beta   90.00
_cell.angle_gamma   90.00
#
_symmetry.space_group_name_H-M   'P 1'
#
loop_
_entity.id
_entity.type
_entity.pdbx_description
1 polymer ?
#
loop_
_entity_poly.entity_id
_entity_poly.type
_entity_poly.pdbx_seq_one_letter_code
_entity_poly.pdbx_strand_id
1 'polypeptide(L)'
;MPLAGHSEILPLHGRSDGSMTDRAKSYARNLARRISPSRAVLILLSILAFYVVLITLRGGGTRNQRLLADLPSSQIPLKDKKARAEQERMMLEWDSRSNYRTDLSEAGPGRISSFPTNLFTSSSPSNAADLSGSTSKYISVTAVILSWKRKEGAKAVVAHLKKYPFIGEILIWNNNPDLELKTADFSVKSSDSSSTWPTITVFNSVANLHDFSKYTTCSLAKYDHCYIQDDDWINLAMDSMYALYVDQPNTLVTSTIPAMNAQQRSWMFQNPQLGLHTGFTWLGAGSFMPKQAVFKFLLQLGGSNLWKERVQLSDLFFSLWRNQYPTVLSHALAPLDQSSSWSGRIDQWSVVYEHMTDAVFRITTALSGLGFVQGSPHRAGAKTDFEVEEETPVFKDRHTRSSCQNDKCLFQTSTDMFPAPGSVKWPVETHSRDILAHEARYKLQDYPSPEFVAMHTYHYAVDQDLSTCWRSFHPMDKNSYFGLQFVLPLFDLGENAKSIEIWSTMASTLQALQSTMAIKASVDGVAWMTCSGEIERTQGSIRFTDLSCTDAGKNVGLQLDTREIQHLRFEMTKNVATLIEVCGIRVGEMSL
;
A
#
# COMPACT_ATOMS: atom_id res chain seq x y z
N MET A 1 -65.04 -13.00 -25.70
CA MET A 1 -65.41 -14.02 -24.70
C MET A 1 -64.20 -14.28 -23.82
N PRO A 2 -64.30 -13.94 -22.52
CA PRO A 2 -63.24 -14.03 -21.52
C PRO A 2 -63.45 -15.24 -20.58
N LEU A 3 -62.54 -15.44 -19.62
CA LEU A 3 -62.72 -15.86 -18.21
C LEU A 3 -61.29 -15.86 -17.59
N ALA A 4 -60.82 -14.92 -16.76
CA ALA A 4 -61.27 -14.37 -15.46
C ALA A 4 -60.86 -15.21 -14.23
N GLY A 5 -60.31 -14.49 -13.24
CA GLY A 5 -60.25 -14.86 -11.81
C GLY A 5 -58.87 -15.32 -11.31
N HIS A 6 -58.31 -14.88 -10.18
CA HIS A 6 -58.74 -13.93 -9.16
C HIS A 6 -57.50 -13.55 -8.34
N SER A 7 -57.45 -12.30 -7.90
CA SER A 7 -56.64 -11.78 -6.81
C SER A 7 -57.14 -12.28 -5.46
N GLU A 8 -56.26 -12.69 -4.56
CA GLU A 8 -56.47 -12.56 -3.11
C GLU A 8 -55.19 -12.08 -2.43
N ILE A 9 -55.29 -10.86 -1.89
CA ILE A 9 -54.46 -10.31 -0.82
C ILE A 9 -55.09 -10.78 0.49
N LEU A 10 -54.31 -11.32 1.43
CA LEU A 10 -54.56 -11.21 2.87
C LEU A 10 -53.22 -11.40 3.65
N PRO A 11 -53.15 -10.94 4.91
CA PRO A 11 -52.06 -10.13 5.43
C PRO A 11 -51.22 -10.89 6.46
N LEU A 12 -50.00 -10.42 6.72
CA LEU A 12 -49.25 -10.83 7.90
C LEU A 12 -49.09 -9.64 8.85
N HIS A 13 -50.11 -9.46 9.67
CA HIS A 13 -49.92 -9.03 11.05
C HIS A 13 -49.99 -10.27 11.94
N GLY A 14 -48.90 -10.53 12.65
CA GLY A 14 -48.77 -11.60 13.62
C GLY A 14 -47.47 -11.45 14.38
N ARG A 15 -47.54 -10.81 15.56
CA ARG A 15 -46.54 -10.98 16.63
C ARG A 15 -46.35 -12.48 16.89
N SER A 16 -45.11 -12.94 16.94
CA SER A 16 -44.75 -14.06 17.82
C SER A 16 -43.29 -13.95 18.23
N ASP A 17 -43.07 -13.98 19.53
CA ASP A 17 -41.79 -14.18 20.21
C ASP A 17 -41.11 -15.46 19.71
N GLY A 18 -40.20 -15.30 18.73
CA GLY A 18 -39.30 -16.36 18.33
C GLY A 18 -38.02 -16.28 19.17
N SER A 19 -37.77 -17.31 19.99
CA SER A 19 -36.52 -17.45 20.72
C SER A 19 -35.30 -17.30 19.80
N MET A 20 -34.21 -16.71 20.31
CA MET A 20 -32.94 -16.50 19.60
C MET A 20 -32.42 -17.79 18.94
N THR A 21 -32.75 -18.95 19.51
CA THR A 21 -32.43 -20.28 18.97
C THR A 21 -33.13 -20.61 17.64
N ASP A 22 -34.35 -20.15 17.39
CA ASP A 22 -35.08 -20.45 16.15
C ASP A 22 -34.62 -19.58 14.98
N ARG A 23 -34.20 -18.34 15.27
CA ARG A 23 -33.51 -17.48 14.31
C ARG A 23 -32.13 -18.04 13.93
N ALA A 24 -31.36 -18.53 14.91
CA ALA A 24 -30.07 -19.19 14.66
C ALA A 24 -30.21 -20.46 13.81
N LYS A 25 -31.24 -21.28 14.05
CA LYS A 25 -31.53 -22.49 13.25
C LYS A 25 -31.99 -22.17 11.82
N SER A 26 -32.70 -21.07 11.61
CA SER A 26 -33.09 -20.61 10.26
C SER A 26 -31.87 -20.09 9.49
N TYR A 27 -30.99 -19.33 10.17
CA TYR A 27 -29.74 -18.83 9.61
C TYR A 27 -28.77 -19.96 9.24
N ALA A 28 -28.57 -20.94 10.13
CA ALA A 28 -27.73 -22.11 9.87
C ALA A 28 -28.22 -22.96 8.70
N ARG A 29 -29.55 -23.11 8.52
CA ARG A 29 -30.14 -23.84 7.38
C ARG A 29 -29.93 -23.12 6.04
N ASN A 30 -29.99 -21.80 6.01
CA ASN A 30 -29.71 -21.02 4.80
C ASN A 30 -28.20 -20.97 4.48
N LEU A 31 -27.35 -20.95 5.51
CA LEU A 31 -25.90 -21.00 5.38
C LEU A 31 -25.44 -22.36 4.82
N ALA A 32 -25.99 -23.47 5.33
CA ALA A 32 -25.69 -24.83 4.87
C ALA A 32 -26.06 -25.10 3.41
N ARG A 33 -27.02 -24.36 2.82
CA ARG A 33 -27.43 -24.51 1.41
C ARG A 33 -26.52 -23.80 0.41
N ARG A 34 -25.62 -22.92 0.87
CA ARG A 34 -24.79 -22.05 -0.01
C ARG A 34 -23.30 -22.38 0.02
N ILE A 35 -22.89 -23.36 0.82
CA ILE A 35 -21.48 -23.63 1.11
C ILE A 35 -21.13 -25.01 0.56
N SER A 36 -20.12 -25.09 -0.30
CA SER A 36 -19.56 -26.36 -0.75
C SER A 36 -19.00 -27.15 0.45
N PRO A 37 -18.99 -28.49 0.42
CA PRO A 37 -18.50 -29.31 1.54
C PRO A 37 -17.09 -28.90 2.02
N SER A 38 -16.20 -28.53 1.08
CA SER A 38 -14.85 -28.02 1.37
C SER A 38 -14.84 -26.67 2.10
N ARG A 39 -15.73 -25.74 1.74
CA ARG A 39 -15.89 -24.45 2.43
C ARG A 39 -16.57 -24.61 3.79
N ALA A 40 -17.43 -25.62 3.95
CA ALA A 40 -18.11 -25.91 5.22
C ALA A 40 -17.12 -26.43 6.26
N VAL A 41 -16.17 -27.27 5.85
CA VAL A 41 -15.08 -27.75 6.71
C VAL A 41 -14.17 -26.59 7.13
N LEU A 42 -13.78 -25.70 6.21
CA LEU A 42 -12.98 -24.51 6.55
C LEU A 42 -13.71 -23.55 7.49
N ILE A 43 -15.01 -23.30 7.26
CA ILE A 43 -15.82 -22.47 8.16
C ILE A 43 -15.97 -23.11 9.53
N LEU A 44 -16.16 -24.44 9.59
CA LEU A 44 -16.21 -25.17 10.85
C LEU A 44 -14.88 -25.11 11.59
N LEU A 45 -13.74 -25.25 10.90
CA LEU A 45 -12.41 -25.11 11.50
C LEU A 45 -12.15 -23.69 12.00
N SER A 46 -12.57 -22.67 11.25
CA SER A 46 -12.48 -21.27 11.67
C SER A 46 -13.39 -20.95 12.87
N ILE A 47 -14.61 -21.49 12.89
CA ILE A 47 -15.52 -21.38 14.04
C ILE A 47 -14.94 -22.12 15.25
N LEU A 48 -14.36 -23.31 15.05
CA LEU A 48 -13.74 -24.08 16.14
C LEU A 48 -12.53 -23.34 16.72
N ALA A 49 -11.67 -22.79 15.85
CA ALA A 49 -10.54 -21.95 16.26
C ALA A 49 -11.03 -20.70 17.01
N PHE A 50 -12.08 -20.04 16.50
CA PHE A 50 -12.71 -18.89 17.16
C PHE A 50 -13.34 -19.26 18.52
N TYR A 51 -13.95 -20.45 18.64
CA TYR A 51 -14.55 -20.94 19.88
C TYR A 51 -13.50 -21.33 20.92
N VAL A 52 -12.39 -21.95 20.50
CA VAL A 52 -11.22 -22.23 21.36
C VAL A 52 -10.59 -20.93 21.85
N VAL A 53 -10.50 -19.90 20.98
CA VAL A 53 -10.07 -18.55 21.36
C VAL A 53 -11.08 -17.91 22.34
N LEU A 54 -12.39 -18.02 22.11
CA LEU A 54 -13.41 -17.46 23.01
C LEU A 54 -13.44 -18.12 24.40
N ILE A 55 -13.23 -19.44 24.47
CA ILE A 55 -13.15 -20.17 25.75
C ILE A 55 -11.90 -19.78 26.52
N THR A 56 -10.75 -19.64 25.85
CA THR A 56 -9.53 -19.13 26.50
C THR A 56 -9.67 -17.66 26.93
N LEU A 57 -10.43 -16.86 26.18
CA LEU A 57 -10.74 -15.46 26.51
C LEU A 57 -11.70 -15.28 27.71
N ARG A 58 -12.61 -16.23 27.97
CA ARG A 58 -13.55 -16.15 29.12
C ARG A 58 -12.93 -16.56 30.46
N GLY A 59 -11.80 -17.26 30.46
CA GLY A 59 -11.12 -17.72 31.67
C GLY A 59 -10.25 -16.67 32.38
N GLY A 60 -10.09 -15.47 31.82
CA GLY A 60 -9.15 -14.47 32.35
C GLY A 60 -9.61 -13.02 32.13
N GLY A 61 -10.46 -12.50 33.00
CA GLY A 61 -10.71 -11.06 33.12
C GLY A 61 -11.28 -10.79 34.51
N THR A 62 -10.61 -10.04 35.37
CA THR A 62 -10.88 -8.59 35.49
C THR A 62 -9.73 -7.72 36.04
N ARG A 63 -8.47 -8.19 36.14
CA ARG A 63 -7.44 -7.44 36.92
C ARG A 63 -6.38 -6.62 36.17
N ASN A 64 -6.21 -6.78 34.85
CA ASN A 64 -4.97 -6.28 34.20
C ASN A 64 -5.05 -4.96 33.38
N GLN A 65 -6.22 -4.35 33.19
CA GLN A 65 -6.28 -3.06 32.46
C GLN A 65 -5.73 -1.86 33.25
N ARG A 66 -5.52 -1.97 34.57
CA ARG A 66 -4.84 -0.92 35.37
C ARG A 66 -3.32 -1.05 35.42
N LEU A 67 -2.74 -2.18 35.01
CA LEU A 67 -1.30 -2.44 35.19
C LEU A 67 -0.41 -1.92 34.06
N LEU A 68 -0.98 -1.51 32.92
CA LEU A 68 -0.22 -0.93 31.80
C LEU A 68 -0.06 0.61 31.89
N ALA A 69 -0.73 1.27 32.83
CA ALA A 69 -0.62 2.72 33.02
C ALA A 69 0.48 3.13 34.02
N ASP A 70 1.02 2.19 34.82
CA ASP A 70 1.91 2.47 35.96
C ASP A 70 3.30 1.82 35.85
N LEU A 71 3.81 1.56 34.63
CA LEU A 71 5.22 1.19 34.48
C LEU A 71 6.09 2.43 34.72
N PRO A 72 7.03 2.42 35.69
CA PRO A 72 7.84 3.58 35.98
C PRO A 72 8.79 3.86 34.81
N SER A 73 8.67 5.06 34.21
CA SER A 73 9.61 5.67 33.24
C SER A 73 11.06 5.85 33.79
N SER A 74 11.36 5.30 34.97
CA SER A 74 12.59 5.55 35.73
C SER A 74 13.78 4.66 35.34
N GLN A 75 13.64 3.71 34.42
CA GLN A 75 14.76 2.82 34.02
C GLN A 75 15.28 2.99 32.58
N ILE A 76 14.76 3.94 31.81
CA ILE A 76 15.30 4.19 30.46
C ILE A 76 16.62 4.97 30.60
N PRO A 77 17.75 4.46 30.07
CA PRO A 77 19.02 5.17 30.08
C PRO A 77 18.89 6.59 29.50
N LEU A 78 19.60 7.55 30.09
CA LEU A 78 19.52 8.97 29.69
C LEU A 78 19.83 9.19 28.19
N LYS A 79 20.73 8.36 27.63
CA LYS A 79 21.09 8.36 26.21
C LYS A 79 19.87 8.05 25.33
N ASP A 80 19.07 7.08 25.72
CA ASP A 80 17.88 6.64 24.98
C ASP A 80 16.75 7.66 25.10
N LYS A 81 16.63 8.33 26.27
CA LYS A 81 15.69 9.46 26.43
C LYS A 81 16.02 10.63 25.50
N LYS A 82 17.31 10.95 25.33
CA LYS A 82 17.75 12.04 24.44
C LYS A 82 17.50 11.71 22.98
N ALA A 83 17.84 10.49 22.54
CA ALA A 83 17.58 10.04 21.18
C ALA A 83 16.08 10.04 20.85
N ARG A 84 15.23 9.62 21.81
CA ARG A 84 13.76 9.68 21.67
C ARG A 84 13.24 11.10 21.57
N ALA A 85 13.69 12.01 22.43
CA ALA A 85 13.27 13.41 22.39
C ALA A 85 13.68 14.09 21.07
N GLU A 86 14.84 13.72 20.51
CA GLU A 86 15.29 14.21 19.21
C GLU A 86 14.44 13.63 18.06
N GLN A 87 14.06 12.35 18.14
CA GLN A 87 13.14 11.72 17.18
C GLN A 87 11.72 12.32 17.24
N GLU A 88 11.17 12.55 18.44
CA GLU A 88 9.88 13.22 18.62
C GLU A 88 9.92 14.66 18.11
N ARG A 89 11.00 15.41 18.39
CA ARG A 89 11.18 16.75 17.85
C ARG A 89 11.26 16.74 16.33
N MET A 90 12.00 15.80 15.75
CA MET A 90 12.10 15.63 14.30
C MET A 90 10.75 15.28 13.69
N MET A 91 9.97 14.39 14.33
CA MET A 91 8.62 14.03 13.88
C MET A 91 7.65 15.20 14.02
N LEU A 92 7.71 16.01 15.08
CA LEU A 92 6.86 17.19 15.26
C LEU A 92 7.22 18.32 14.28
N GLU A 93 8.51 18.53 14.04
CA GLU A 93 8.99 19.47 13.03
C GLU A 93 8.61 19.00 11.63
N TRP A 94 8.69 17.69 11.37
CA TRP A 94 8.16 17.07 10.16
C TRP A 94 6.65 17.14 10.08
N ASP A 95 5.89 16.97 11.16
CA ASP A 95 4.42 17.06 11.18
C ASP A 95 3.95 18.51 10.91
N SER A 96 4.74 19.49 11.34
CA SER A 96 4.50 20.92 11.04
C SER A 96 4.84 21.30 9.60
N ARG A 97 5.72 20.54 8.93
CA ARG A 97 6.14 20.73 7.54
C ARG A 97 5.56 19.67 6.60
N SER A 98 4.82 18.70 7.12
CA SER A 98 4.44 17.52 6.37
C SER A 98 3.38 17.92 5.38
N ASN A 99 3.60 17.48 4.15
CA ASN A 99 2.77 17.63 2.97
C ASN A 99 1.38 16.98 3.16
N TYR A 100 0.63 17.40 4.16
CA TYR A 100 -0.79 17.10 4.27
C TYR A 100 -1.52 17.99 3.29
N ARG A 101 -2.32 17.39 2.42
CA ARG A 101 -3.28 18.16 1.65
C ARG A 101 -4.46 18.42 2.55
N THR A 102 -4.43 19.57 3.24
CA THR A 102 -5.51 19.98 4.16
C THR A 102 -6.81 20.28 3.42
N ASP A 103 -6.73 20.57 2.12
CA ASP A 103 -7.91 20.84 1.30
C ASP A 103 -8.47 19.59 0.62
N LEU A 104 -9.31 18.86 1.34
CA LEU A 104 -10.15 17.78 0.79
C LEU A 104 -11.13 18.28 -0.28
N SER A 105 -11.41 19.59 -0.36
CA SER A 105 -12.34 20.14 -1.35
C SER A 105 -11.75 20.17 -2.76
N GLU A 106 -10.43 20.33 -2.89
CA GLU A 106 -9.73 20.22 -4.18
C GLU A 106 -9.59 18.78 -4.67
N ALA A 107 -9.50 17.80 -3.75
CA ALA A 107 -9.20 16.42 -4.08
C ALA A 107 -10.41 15.46 -4.03
N GLY A 108 -11.53 15.89 -3.43
CA GLY A 108 -12.62 15.01 -2.99
C GLY A 108 -13.72 14.76 -4.03
N PRO A 109 -14.50 15.75 -4.49
CA PRO A 109 -15.77 15.47 -5.18
C PRO A 109 -15.61 15.10 -6.66
N GLY A 110 -14.71 15.76 -7.38
CA GLY A 110 -14.57 15.63 -8.84
C GLY A 110 -13.65 14.50 -9.30
N ARG A 111 -12.89 13.89 -8.39
CA ARG A 111 -11.96 12.81 -8.74
C ARG A 111 -12.73 11.54 -9.06
N ILE A 112 -12.54 11.00 -10.26
CA ILE A 112 -13.09 9.72 -10.71
C ILE A 112 -11.92 8.85 -11.16
N SER A 113 -12.02 7.54 -10.93
CA SER A 113 -11.05 6.58 -11.44
C SER A 113 -10.85 6.73 -12.94
N SER A 114 -9.58 6.70 -13.35
CA SER A 114 -9.14 6.64 -14.74
C SER A 114 -9.52 5.31 -15.38
N PHE A 115 -9.59 4.23 -14.58
CA PHE A 115 -10.02 2.93 -15.07
C PHE A 115 -11.53 2.92 -15.35
N PRO A 116 -11.98 2.49 -16.54
CA PRO A 116 -13.39 2.36 -16.85
C PRO A 116 -14.01 1.09 -16.26
N THR A 117 -15.31 1.13 -15.95
CA THR A 117 -16.05 0.05 -15.28
C THR A 117 -16.11 -1.25 -16.08
N ASN A 118 -16.08 -1.16 -17.42
CA ASN A 118 -16.11 -2.31 -18.32
C ASN A 118 -14.89 -3.22 -18.21
N LEU A 119 -13.78 -2.76 -17.63
CA LEU A 119 -12.61 -3.61 -17.34
C LEU A 119 -12.85 -4.62 -16.21
N PHE A 120 -13.92 -4.43 -15.43
CA PHE A 120 -14.23 -5.17 -14.22
C PHE A 120 -15.58 -5.89 -14.27
N THR A 121 -16.27 -5.88 -15.43
CA THR A 121 -17.56 -6.57 -15.57
C THR A 121 -17.34 -8.08 -15.66
N SER A 122 -17.93 -8.81 -14.72
CA SER A 122 -17.78 -10.25 -14.57
C SER A 122 -18.49 -11.03 -15.68
N SER A 123 -17.78 -11.36 -16.75
CA SER A 123 -18.16 -12.44 -17.69
C SER A 123 -17.12 -13.55 -17.80
N SER A 124 -16.01 -13.52 -17.03
CA SER A 124 -15.13 -14.70 -16.89
C SER A 124 -15.23 -15.30 -15.49
N PRO A 125 -15.89 -16.47 -15.33
CA PRO A 125 -15.94 -17.17 -14.07
C PRO A 125 -14.60 -17.81 -13.73
N SER A 126 -14.37 -17.86 -12.43
CA SER A 126 -13.35 -18.57 -11.66
C SER A 126 -13.26 -20.09 -11.90
N ASN A 127 -13.12 -20.53 -13.15
CA ASN A 127 -12.78 -21.92 -13.48
C ASN A 127 -11.38 -21.96 -14.08
N ALA A 128 -10.42 -22.33 -13.23
CA ALA A 128 -9.09 -22.78 -13.61
C ALA A 128 -9.21 -24.03 -14.50
N ALA A 129 -9.30 -23.84 -15.83
CA ALA A 129 -9.08 -24.88 -16.82
C ALA A 129 -8.96 -24.40 -18.28
N ASP A 130 -9.16 -23.11 -18.61
CA ASP A 130 -9.07 -22.66 -20.01
C ASP A 130 -7.73 -21.97 -20.31
N LEU A 131 -6.77 -22.80 -20.71
CA LEU A 131 -5.45 -22.44 -21.23
C LEU A 131 -5.58 -21.92 -22.67
N SER A 132 -6.24 -20.78 -22.90
CA SER A 132 -5.95 -19.93 -24.07
C SER A 132 -6.58 -18.53 -23.95
N GLY A 133 -5.78 -17.54 -23.51
CA GLY A 133 -5.61 -16.34 -24.34
C GLY A 133 -6.14 -14.98 -23.88
N SER A 134 -6.88 -14.83 -22.78
CA SER A 134 -7.19 -13.48 -22.24
C SER A 134 -7.68 -13.51 -20.79
N THR A 135 -6.79 -13.77 -19.84
CA THR A 135 -7.02 -13.33 -18.45
C THR A 135 -6.94 -11.81 -18.44
N SER A 136 -8.02 -11.11 -18.08
CA SER A 136 -7.99 -9.64 -17.91
C SER A 136 -6.80 -9.27 -17.01
N LYS A 137 -5.93 -8.36 -17.46
CA LYS A 137 -4.83 -7.81 -16.64
C LYS A 137 -5.39 -7.20 -15.34
N TYR A 138 -6.64 -6.73 -15.37
CA TYR A 138 -7.25 -6.00 -14.28
C TYR A 138 -7.90 -6.92 -13.24
N ILE A 139 -7.70 -6.58 -11.97
CA ILE A 139 -8.02 -7.39 -10.81
C ILE A 139 -9.09 -6.69 -9.98
N SER A 140 -10.20 -7.38 -9.69
CA SER A 140 -11.15 -6.90 -8.68
C SER A 140 -10.63 -7.15 -7.27
N VAL A 141 -10.88 -6.20 -6.37
CA VAL A 141 -10.34 -6.14 -5.02
C VAL A 141 -11.46 -5.99 -3.99
N THR A 142 -11.30 -6.63 -2.84
CA THR A 142 -12.10 -6.36 -1.65
C THR A 142 -11.43 -5.28 -0.80
N ALA A 143 -12.08 -4.15 -0.58
CA ALA A 143 -11.64 -3.18 0.41
C ALA A 143 -12.00 -3.64 1.82
N VAL A 144 -11.07 -3.52 2.75
CA VAL A 144 -11.21 -3.79 4.18
C VAL A 144 -10.98 -2.49 4.92
N ILE A 145 -12.02 -2.00 5.59
CA ILE A 145 -11.98 -0.75 6.35
C ILE A 145 -11.98 -1.07 7.82
N LEU A 146 -10.96 -0.60 8.53
CA LEU A 146 -10.94 -0.62 9.98
C LEU A 146 -11.56 0.67 10.52
N SER A 147 -12.64 0.55 11.30
CA SER A 147 -13.24 1.69 11.97
C SER A 147 -13.14 1.62 13.49
N TRP A 148 -12.75 2.73 14.11
CA TRP A 148 -12.69 2.90 15.55
C TRP A 148 -13.13 4.31 15.94
N LYS A 149 -14.31 4.41 16.55
CA LYS A 149 -14.89 5.67 17.09
C LYS A 149 -15.18 6.79 16.09
N ARG A 150 -14.71 6.70 14.84
CA ARG A 150 -14.83 7.76 13.82
C ARG A 150 -15.76 7.36 12.68
N LYS A 151 -17.05 7.24 12.99
CA LYS A 151 -18.10 6.87 12.02
C LYS A 151 -18.09 7.74 10.75
N GLU A 152 -17.90 9.05 10.89
CA GLU A 152 -17.87 9.96 9.73
C GLU A 152 -16.60 9.79 8.89
N GLY A 153 -15.47 9.47 9.52
CA GLY A 153 -14.24 9.11 8.79
C GLY A 153 -14.43 7.85 7.94
N ALA A 154 -15.00 6.80 8.53
CA ALA A 154 -15.33 5.57 7.79
C ALA A 154 -16.30 5.82 6.63
N LYS A 155 -17.30 6.70 6.80
CA LYS A 155 -18.20 7.10 5.71
C LYS A 155 -17.47 7.83 4.59
N ALA A 156 -16.56 8.74 4.92
CA ALA A 156 -15.76 9.46 3.94
C ALA A 156 -14.88 8.50 3.12
N VAL A 157 -14.22 7.54 3.80
CA VAL A 157 -13.44 6.48 3.14
C VAL A 157 -14.31 5.65 2.20
N VAL A 158 -15.48 5.18 2.65
CA VAL A 158 -16.39 4.40 1.79
C VAL A 158 -16.87 5.20 0.59
N ALA A 159 -17.25 6.46 0.79
CA ALA A 159 -17.69 7.35 -0.29
C ALA A 159 -16.56 7.58 -1.32
N HIS A 160 -15.32 7.66 -0.86
CA HIS A 160 -14.15 7.77 -1.73
C HIS A 160 -13.89 6.50 -2.53
N LEU A 161 -13.82 5.34 -1.87
CA LEU A 161 -13.50 4.05 -2.51
C LEU A 161 -14.55 3.62 -3.56
N LYS A 162 -15.80 4.05 -3.41
CA LYS A 162 -16.88 3.79 -4.36
C LYS A 162 -16.67 4.37 -5.76
N LYS A 163 -15.72 5.31 -5.91
CA LYS A 163 -15.38 5.94 -7.19
C LYS A 163 -14.46 5.08 -8.06
N TYR A 164 -13.97 3.97 -7.51
CA TYR A 164 -12.97 3.11 -8.14
C TYR A 164 -13.58 1.75 -8.52
N PRO A 165 -13.66 1.41 -9.82
CA PRO A 165 -14.39 0.23 -10.28
C PRO A 165 -13.68 -1.09 -9.97
N PHE A 166 -12.37 -1.06 -9.67
CA PHE A 166 -11.66 -2.24 -9.17
C PHE A 166 -12.08 -2.62 -7.74
N ILE A 167 -12.70 -1.72 -6.98
CA ILE A 167 -13.28 -2.06 -5.67
C ILE A 167 -14.64 -2.71 -5.90
N GLY A 168 -14.68 -4.04 -5.88
CA GLY A 168 -15.91 -4.81 -6.09
C GLY A 168 -16.68 -5.15 -4.81
N GLU A 169 -16.02 -5.05 -3.65
CA GLU A 169 -16.59 -5.36 -2.33
C GLU A 169 -15.94 -4.45 -1.28
N ILE A 170 -16.72 -4.04 -0.27
CA ILE A 170 -16.24 -3.31 0.90
C ILE A 170 -16.68 -4.05 2.15
N LEU A 171 -15.73 -4.47 2.96
CA LEU A 171 -15.92 -5.07 4.28
C LEU A 171 -15.48 -4.07 5.35
N ILE A 172 -16.38 -3.73 6.26
CA ILE A 172 -16.15 -2.73 7.29
C ILE A 172 -16.10 -3.45 8.64
N TRP A 173 -14.94 -3.45 9.28
CA TRP A 173 -14.81 -3.96 10.64
C TRP A 173 -14.90 -2.80 11.64
N ASN A 174 -15.99 -2.77 12.38
CA ASN A 174 -16.19 -1.81 13.45
C ASN A 174 -15.61 -2.36 14.77
N ASN A 175 -14.48 -1.80 15.18
CA ASN A 175 -13.83 -2.14 16.44
C ASN A 175 -14.50 -1.50 17.66
N ASN A 176 -15.47 -0.60 17.49
CA ASN A 176 -16.12 0.10 18.60
C ASN A 176 -17.31 -0.69 19.17
N PRO A 177 -17.19 -1.30 20.36
CA PRO A 177 -18.30 -2.03 20.98
C PRO A 177 -19.42 -1.10 21.46
N ASP A 178 -19.15 0.18 21.64
CA ASP A 178 -20.09 1.17 22.17
C ASP A 178 -20.99 1.78 21.09
N LEU A 179 -20.67 1.54 19.81
CA LEU A 179 -21.40 2.10 18.67
C LEU A 179 -21.63 1.02 17.64
N GLU A 180 -22.89 0.74 17.29
CA GLU A 180 -23.21 -0.15 16.19
C GLU A 180 -23.25 0.61 14.85
N LEU A 181 -22.51 0.13 13.85
CA LEU A 181 -22.58 0.61 12.47
C LEU A 181 -23.57 -0.25 11.67
N LYS A 182 -24.36 0.39 10.81
CA LYS A 182 -25.33 -0.28 9.92
C LYS A 182 -24.90 -0.08 8.49
N THR A 183 -25.17 -1.05 7.61
CA THR A 183 -24.91 -0.90 6.16
C THR A 183 -25.56 0.37 5.58
N ALA A 184 -26.76 0.72 6.07
CA ALA A 184 -27.48 1.92 5.68
C ALA A 184 -26.73 3.24 6.00
N ASP A 185 -25.78 3.23 6.94
CA ASP A 185 -24.94 4.40 7.24
C ASP A 185 -24.01 4.77 6.08
N PHE A 186 -23.75 3.82 5.17
CA PHE A 186 -22.83 3.95 4.04
C PHE A 186 -23.55 4.00 2.68
N SER A 187 -24.88 3.96 2.70
CA SER A 187 -25.71 4.14 1.51
C SER A 187 -25.77 5.61 1.15
N VAL A 188 -25.19 5.98 0.01
CA VAL A 188 -25.35 7.32 -0.56
C VAL A 188 -26.68 7.34 -1.32
N LYS A 189 -27.50 8.38 -1.12
CA LYS A 189 -28.72 8.62 -1.91
C LYS A 189 -28.31 9.05 -3.33
N SER A 190 -27.91 8.10 -4.16
CA SER A 190 -27.63 8.33 -5.57
C SER A 190 -28.93 8.30 -6.38
N SER A 191 -29.17 9.34 -7.18
CA SER A 191 -30.19 9.38 -8.24
C SER A 191 -29.78 8.57 -9.48
N ASP A 192 -28.52 8.19 -9.60
CA ASP A 192 -28.03 7.38 -10.71
C ASP A 192 -28.21 5.89 -10.42
N SER A 193 -29.12 5.30 -11.18
CA SER A 193 -29.47 3.87 -11.20
C SER A 193 -28.51 3.01 -12.04
N SER A 194 -27.42 3.61 -12.56
CA SER A 194 -26.60 3.01 -13.63
C SER A 194 -25.25 2.41 -13.17
N SER A 195 -24.85 2.51 -11.90
CA SER A 195 -23.56 1.94 -11.46
C SER A 195 -23.73 0.67 -10.63
N THR A 196 -22.99 -0.38 -10.99
CA THR A 196 -22.73 -1.55 -10.13
C THR A 196 -21.90 -1.11 -8.93
N TRP A 197 -22.56 -0.62 -7.88
CA TRP A 197 -21.90 -0.27 -6.62
C TRP A 197 -21.25 -1.51 -5.99
N PRO A 198 -20.12 -1.34 -5.27
CA PRO A 198 -19.56 -2.43 -4.48
C PRO A 198 -20.55 -2.91 -3.42
N THR A 199 -20.55 -4.22 -3.16
CA THR A 199 -21.30 -4.78 -2.04
C THR A 199 -20.68 -4.37 -0.72
N ILE A 200 -21.48 -3.87 0.23
CA ILE A 200 -21.00 -3.42 1.54
C ILE A 200 -21.48 -4.37 2.63
N THR A 201 -20.54 -4.87 3.44
CA THR A 201 -20.83 -5.67 4.64
C THR A 201 -20.19 -5.04 5.86
N VAL A 202 -20.94 -4.95 6.96
CA VAL A 202 -20.47 -4.37 8.23
C VAL A 202 -20.40 -5.46 9.29
N PHE A 203 -19.26 -5.57 9.97
CA PHE A 203 -19.02 -6.45 11.10
C PHE A 203 -18.88 -5.60 12.37
N ASN A 204 -19.85 -5.70 13.28
CA ASN A 204 -19.78 -5.03 14.58
C ASN A 204 -19.11 -5.94 15.60
N SER A 205 -17.94 -5.55 16.10
CA SER A 205 -17.21 -6.32 17.09
C SER A 205 -17.70 -6.04 18.50
N VAL A 206 -17.75 -7.07 19.33
CA VAL A 206 -18.04 -6.96 20.77
C VAL A 206 -16.84 -6.46 21.60
N ALA A 207 -15.68 -6.31 20.97
CA ALA A 207 -14.46 -5.80 21.59
C ALA A 207 -13.53 -5.19 20.54
N ASN A 208 -12.61 -4.32 20.96
CA ASN A 208 -11.58 -3.80 20.07
C ASN A 208 -10.54 -4.89 19.76
N LEU A 209 -10.52 -5.38 18.51
CA LEU A 209 -9.53 -6.34 18.04
C LEU A 209 -8.29 -5.67 17.44
N HIS A 210 -8.23 -4.34 17.44
CA HIS A 210 -7.14 -3.55 16.87
C HIS A 210 -6.85 -3.99 15.42
N ASP A 211 -5.58 -4.10 15.05
CA ASP A 211 -5.10 -4.36 13.70
C ASP A 211 -5.36 -5.80 13.26
N PHE A 212 -5.48 -6.74 14.20
CA PHE A 212 -5.77 -8.15 13.89
C PHE A 212 -7.04 -8.31 13.03
N SER A 213 -8.02 -7.44 13.25
CA SER A 213 -9.27 -7.45 12.50
C SER A 213 -9.10 -7.18 11.00
N LYS A 214 -8.06 -6.44 10.59
CA LYS A 214 -7.75 -6.19 9.17
C LYS A 214 -7.51 -7.51 8.44
N TYR A 215 -6.69 -8.38 9.05
CA TYR A 215 -6.28 -9.67 8.50
C TYR A 215 -7.41 -10.70 8.51
N THR A 216 -8.14 -10.80 9.61
CA THR A 216 -9.29 -11.72 9.66
C THR A 216 -10.38 -11.30 8.69
N THR A 217 -10.64 -10.00 8.52
CA THR A 217 -11.61 -9.50 7.55
C THR A 217 -11.16 -9.74 6.11
N CYS A 218 -9.89 -9.49 5.77
CA CYS A 218 -9.36 -9.83 4.44
C CYS A 218 -9.46 -11.34 4.16
N SER A 219 -9.29 -12.22 5.16
CA SER A 219 -9.47 -13.67 4.97
C SER A 219 -10.91 -14.06 4.56
N LEU A 220 -11.90 -13.21 4.86
CA LEU A 220 -13.31 -13.37 4.49
C LEU A 220 -13.66 -12.74 3.13
N ALA A 221 -12.71 -12.04 2.49
CA ALA A 221 -12.92 -11.34 1.22
C ALA A 221 -13.45 -12.26 0.11
N LYS A 222 -14.33 -11.72 -0.74
CA LYS A 222 -14.80 -12.37 -1.97
C LYS A 222 -13.68 -12.55 -3.00
N TYR A 223 -12.84 -11.53 -3.17
CA TYR A 223 -11.76 -11.53 -4.15
C TYR A 223 -10.43 -12.01 -3.54
N ASP A 224 -9.50 -12.43 -4.40
CA ASP A 224 -8.18 -12.94 -3.99
C ASP A 224 -7.18 -11.84 -3.61
N HIS A 225 -7.61 -10.58 -3.67
CA HIS A 225 -6.79 -9.42 -3.36
C HIS A 225 -7.57 -8.47 -2.46
N CYS A 226 -6.87 -7.88 -1.50
CA CYS A 226 -7.44 -6.95 -0.53
C CYS A 226 -6.80 -5.57 -0.65
N TYR A 227 -7.58 -4.55 -0.39
CA TYR A 227 -7.14 -3.19 -0.13
C TYR A 227 -7.48 -2.83 1.32
N ILE A 228 -6.52 -2.42 2.15
CA ILE A 228 -6.73 -2.11 3.56
C ILE A 228 -6.62 -0.60 3.78
N GLN A 229 -7.54 -0.02 4.56
CA GLN A 229 -7.50 1.40 4.94
C GLN A 229 -8.17 1.63 6.31
N ASP A 230 -7.59 2.52 7.10
CA ASP A 230 -8.13 2.98 8.38
C ASP A 230 -9.10 4.16 8.18
N ASP A 231 -9.91 4.47 9.19
CA ASP A 231 -10.97 5.48 9.11
C ASP A 231 -10.50 6.94 9.25
N ASP A 232 -9.20 7.19 9.09
CA ASP A 232 -8.58 8.49 9.38
C ASP A 232 -7.69 9.05 8.28
N TRP A 233 -7.64 8.40 7.13
CA TRP A 233 -6.95 8.92 5.95
C TRP A 233 -7.84 8.80 4.73
N ILE A 234 -7.69 9.72 3.78
CA ILE A 234 -8.10 9.52 2.40
C ILE A 234 -6.84 9.37 1.56
N ASN A 235 -6.72 8.20 0.93
CA ASN A 235 -5.68 7.94 -0.05
C ASN A 235 -6.10 8.53 -1.41
N LEU A 236 -5.36 9.52 -1.87
CA LEU A 236 -5.65 10.23 -3.12
C LEU A 236 -4.99 9.60 -4.35
N ALA A 237 -4.19 8.55 -4.17
CA ALA A 237 -3.36 7.92 -5.20
C ALA A 237 -3.84 6.49 -5.54
N MET A 238 -5.16 6.27 -5.54
CA MET A 238 -5.75 4.94 -5.67
C MET A 238 -5.49 4.29 -7.03
N ASP A 239 -5.62 5.04 -8.14
CA ASP A 239 -5.35 4.52 -9.48
C ASP A 239 -3.86 4.20 -9.65
N SER A 240 -2.98 5.06 -9.13
CA SER A 240 -1.53 4.91 -9.17
C SER A 240 -1.08 3.68 -8.36
N MET A 241 -1.61 3.54 -7.14
CA MET A 241 -1.36 2.36 -6.31
C MET A 241 -1.89 1.08 -6.96
N TYR A 242 -3.09 1.14 -7.54
CA TYR A 242 -3.70 0.00 -8.20
C TYR A 242 -2.93 -0.41 -9.46
N ALA A 243 -2.52 0.55 -10.30
CA ALA A 243 -1.67 0.30 -11.48
C ALA A 243 -0.36 -0.39 -11.06
N LEU A 244 0.32 0.15 -10.04
CA LEU A 244 1.53 -0.45 -9.51
C LEU A 244 1.29 -1.86 -8.95
N TYR A 245 0.16 -2.09 -8.27
CA TYR A 245 -0.16 -3.39 -7.71
C TYR A 245 -0.48 -4.43 -8.79
N VAL A 246 -1.24 -4.07 -9.82
CA VAL A 246 -1.61 -4.98 -10.91
C VAL A 246 -0.38 -5.45 -11.71
N ASP A 247 0.65 -4.62 -11.82
CA ASP A 247 1.92 -5.02 -12.46
C ASP A 247 2.72 -6.02 -11.59
N GLN A 248 2.46 -6.08 -10.28
CA GLN A 248 3.14 -6.97 -9.32
C GLN A 248 2.19 -7.48 -8.21
N PRO A 249 1.16 -8.29 -8.56
CA PRO A 249 0.00 -8.56 -7.70
C PRO A 249 0.31 -9.45 -6.48
N ASN A 250 1.53 -10.00 -6.41
CA ASN A 250 2.01 -10.76 -5.27
C ASN A 250 2.65 -9.88 -4.19
N THR A 251 3.00 -8.63 -4.50
CA THR A 251 3.73 -7.74 -3.60
C THR A 251 2.81 -7.04 -2.60
N LEU A 252 3.39 -6.44 -1.56
CA LEU A 252 2.69 -5.50 -0.67
C LEU A 252 2.95 -4.08 -1.20
N VAL A 253 1.90 -3.42 -1.69
CA VAL A 253 1.98 -2.01 -2.14
C VAL A 253 1.29 -1.13 -1.12
N THR A 254 2.02 -0.19 -0.52
CA THR A 254 1.49 0.72 0.51
C THR A 254 1.68 2.17 0.11
N SER A 255 0.91 3.05 0.76
CA SER A 255 1.09 4.50 0.67
C SER A 255 1.48 5.09 2.01
N THR A 256 2.35 6.09 1.98
CA THR A 256 2.72 6.86 3.17
C THR A 256 3.22 8.26 2.80
N ILE A 257 3.37 9.13 3.81
CA ILE A 257 3.98 10.45 3.64
C ILE A 257 5.52 10.35 3.55
N PRO A 258 6.20 11.31 2.89
CA PRO A 258 7.66 11.29 2.72
C PRO A 258 8.49 11.09 4.00
N ALA A 259 8.12 11.78 5.07
CA ALA A 259 8.72 11.65 6.39
C ALA A 259 8.68 10.20 6.89
N MET A 260 7.51 9.58 6.80
CA MET A 260 7.30 8.22 7.26
C MET A 260 7.98 7.20 6.35
N ASN A 261 8.02 7.45 5.03
CA ASN A 261 8.79 6.63 4.09
C ASN A 261 10.27 6.60 4.49
N ALA A 262 10.88 7.78 4.73
CA ALA A 262 12.27 7.86 5.16
C ALA A 262 12.53 7.04 6.44
N GLN A 263 11.64 7.13 7.44
CA GLN A 263 11.76 6.30 8.64
C GLN A 263 11.64 4.79 8.33
N GLN A 264 10.66 4.38 7.52
CA GLN A 264 10.47 2.98 7.09
C GLN A 264 11.69 2.43 6.34
N ARG A 265 12.42 3.26 5.58
CA ARG A 265 13.67 2.88 4.90
C ARG A 265 14.75 2.44 5.88
N SER A 266 14.79 3.02 7.09
CA SER A 266 15.72 2.59 8.14
C SER A 266 15.31 1.28 8.84
N TRP A 267 14.08 0.83 8.61
CA TRP A 267 13.53 -0.43 9.13
C TRP A 267 13.40 -1.49 8.03
N MET A 268 14.40 -1.52 7.15
CA MET A 268 14.65 -2.63 6.23
C MET A 268 15.86 -3.42 6.72
N PHE A 269 15.71 -4.74 6.72
CA PHE A 269 16.66 -5.67 7.33
C PHE A 269 17.08 -6.71 6.31
N GLN A 270 18.39 -6.85 6.13
CA GLN A 270 18.96 -7.81 5.22
C GLN A 270 20.03 -8.68 5.89
N ASN A 271 19.97 -9.98 5.65
CA ASN A 271 21.08 -10.89 5.92
C ASN A 271 21.08 -12.02 4.88
N PRO A 272 21.93 -11.93 3.83
CA PRO A 272 21.97 -12.91 2.76
C PRO A 272 22.30 -14.33 3.21
N GLN A 273 23.05 -14.50 4.31
CA GLN A 273 23.40 -15.82 4.84
C GLN A 273 22.19 -16.56 5.42
N LEU A 274 21.14 -15.83 5.79
CA LEU A 274 19.90 -16.38 6.33
C LEU A 274 18.76 -16.38 5.30
N GLY A 275 18.94 -15.75 4.14
CA GLY A 275 17.83 -15.39 3.25
C GLY A 275 16.85 -14.42 3.92
N LEU A 276 17.34 -13.49 4.75
CA LEU A 276 16.51 -12.44 5.35
C LEU A 276 16.53 -11.20 4.45
N HIS A 277 15.35 -10.73 4.05
CA HIS A 277 15.12 -9.55 3.20
C HIS A 277 13.73 -8.99 3.50
N THR A 278 13.61 -8.28 4.61
CA THR A 278 12.31 -7.84 5.12
C THR A 278 12.29 -6.35 5.45
N GLY A 279 11.11 -5.75 5.47
CA GLY A 279 10.95 -4.34 5.83
C GLY A 279 9.60 -4.04 6.46
N PHE A 280 9.58 -3.04 7.33
CA PHE A 280 8.35 -2.58 7.94
C PHE A 280 7.66 -1.50 7.10
N THR A 281 6.33 -1.53 7.07
CA THR A 281 5.50 -0.43 6.56
C THR A 281 4.17 -0.36 7.29
N TRP A 282 3.64 0.86 7.43
CA TRP A 282 2.31 1.13 7.95
C TRP A 282 1.25 0.86 6.88
N LEU A 283 0.12 0.26 7.27
CA LEU A 283 -0.90 -0.17 6.31
C LEU A 283 -2.15 0.73 6.28
N GLY A 284 -2.35 1.54 7.32
CA GLY A 284 -3.60 2.28 7.56
C GLY A 284 -3.95 3.34 6.50
N ALA A 285 -2.96 3.89 5.80
CA ALA A 285 -3.18 4.92 4.79
C ALA A 285 -3.54 4.37 3.38
N GLY A 286 -3.78 3.06 3.27
CA GLY A 286 -4.02 2.39 1.99
C GLY A 286 -2.93 1.37 1.69
N SER A 287 -3.34 0.13 1.47
CA SER A 287 -2.42 -0.97 1.15
C SER A 287 -3.08 -2.06 0.32
N PHE A 288 -2.50 -2.38 -0.83
CA PHE A 288 -2.89 -3.56 -1.63
C PHE A 288 -2.03 -4.77 -1.27
N MET A 289 -2.66 -5.93 -1.17
CA MET A 289 -1.97 -7.20 -0.91
C MET A 289 -2.78 -8.40 -1.39
N PRO A 290 -2.11 -9.52 -1.74
CA PRO A 290 -2.81 -10.76 -2.04
C PRO A 290 -3.39 -11.36 -0.76
N LYS A 291 -4.61 -11.88 -0.85
CA LYS A 291 -5.28 -12.60 0.25
C LYS A 291 -4.47 -13.81 0.71
N GLN A 292 -3.72 -14.43 -0.19
CA GLN A 292 -2.81 -15.53 0.15
C GLN A 292 -1.72 -15.11 1.16
N ALA A 293 -1.17 -13.89 1.06
CA ALA A 293 -0.20 -13.40 2.04
C ALA A 293 -0.83 -13.24 3.43
N VAL A 294 -2.10 -12.81 3.48
CA VAL A 294 -2.86 -12.75 4.75
C VAL A 294 -3.08 -14.14 5.33
N PHE A 295 -3.45 -15.14 4.52
CA PHE A 295 -3.57 -16.52 5.00
C PHE A 295 -2.26 -17.08 5.55
N LYS A 296 -1.14 -16.89 4.83
CA LYS A 296 0.19 -17.27 5.32
C LYS A 296 0.50 -16.61 6.66
N PHE A 297 0.23 -15.31 6.78
CA PHE A 297 0.43 -14.58 8.03
C PHE A 297 -0.44 -15.10 9.18
N LEU A 298 -1.72 -15.38 8.95
CA LEU A 298 -2.61 -15.95 9.98
C LEU A 298 -2.13 -17.34 10.43
N LEU A 299 -1.57 -18.16 9.53
CA LEU A 299 -0.94 -19.43 9.88
C LEU A 299 0.32 -19.24 10.72
N GLN A 300 1.20 -18.30 10.34
CA GLN A 300 2.39 -17.94 11.11
C GLN A 300 2.00 -17.47 12.53
N LEU A 301 0.98 -16.61 12.64
CA LEU A 301 0.44 -16.18 13.94
C LEU A 301 -0.03 -17.38 14.78
N GLY A 302 -0.79 -18.31 14.18
CA GLY A 302 -1.26 -19.52 14.84
C GLY A 302 -0.14 -20.43 15.37
N GLY A 303 1.02 -20.47 14.70
CA GLY A 303 2.20 -21.23 15.12
C GLY A 303 3.16 -20.49 16.07
N SER A 304 3.02 -19.16 16.21
CA SER A 304 4.02 -18.30 16.85
C SER A 304 4.00 -18.26 18.38
N ASN A 305 2.95 -18.82 19.02
CA ASN A 305 2.67 -18.70 20.46
C ASN A 305 2.64 -17.24 20.96
N LEU A 306 2.30 -16.27 20.10
CA LEU A 306 2.11 -14.88 20.52
C LEU A 306 0.92 -14.76 21.46
N TRP A 307 1.07 -13.91 22.47
CA TRP A 307 0.00 -13.63 23.43
C TRP A 307 -1.02 -12.68 22.80
N LYS A 308 -2.23 -12.66 23.36
CA LYS A 308 -3.39 -11.93 22.81
C LYS A 308 -3.06 -10.48 22.45
N GLU A 309 -2.38 -9.77 23.36
CA GLU A 309 -2.04 -8.36 23.21
C GLU A 309 -1.11 -8.11 22.02
N ARG A 310 -0.19 -9.04 21.74
CA ARG A 310 0.71 -8.96 20.58
C ARG A 310 -0.01 -9.29 19.28
N VAL A 311 -0.94 -10.25 19.31
CA VAL A 311 -1.79 -10.56 18.15
C VAL A 311 -2.63 -9.35 17.76
N GLN A 312 -3.14 -8.57 18.72
CA GLN A 312 -3.89 -7.34 18.45
C GLN A 312 -3.07 -6.30 17.66
N LEU A 313 -1.75 -6.28 17.82
CA LEU A 313 -0.82 -5.36 17.13
C LEU A 313 -0.23 -6.00 15.85
N SER A 314 -1.07 -6.72 15.10
CA SER A 314 -0.66 -7.50 13.92
C SER A 314 0.06 -6.68 12.84
N ASP A 315 -0.23 -5.38 12.70
CA ASP A 315 0.45 -4.50 11.74
C ASP A 315 1.96 -4.40 11.99
N LEU A 316 2.40 -4.56 13.25
CA LEU A 316 3.81 -4.56 13.64
C LEU A 316 4.56 -5.85 13.26
N PHE A 317 3.85 -6.87 12.76
CA PHE A 317 4.41 -8.15 12.37
C PHE A 317 4.25 -8.44 10.88
N PHE A 318 3.09 -8.12 10.30
CA PHE A 318 2.70 -8.60 8.96
C PHE A 318 3.73 -8.34 7.86
N SER A 319 4.13 -7.07 7.67
CA SER A 319 5.10 -6.70 6.63
C SER A 319 6.46 -7.35 6.87
N LEU A 320 6.90 -7.43 8.13
CA LEU A 320 8.16 -8.06 8.51
C LEU A 320 8.16 -9.59 8.31
N TRP A 321 7.03 -10.26 8.58
CA TRP A 321 6.89 -11.70 8.50
C TRP A 321 6.58 -12.23 7.10
N ARG A 322 6.34 -11.34 6.14
CA ARG A 322 6.38 -11.71 4.73
C ARG A 322 7.78 -12.12 4.26
N ASN A 323 8.82 -11.66 4.95
CA ASN A 323 10.20 -11.70 4.47
C ASN A 323 10.34 -11.11 3.07
N GLN A 324 9.72 -9.96 2.82
CA GLN A 324 9.81 -9.26 1.55
C GLN A 324 9.88 -7.77 1.84
N TYR A 325 10.58 -7.00 1.01
CA TYR A 325 10.49 -5.55 1.11
C TYR A 325 9.12 -5.07 0.64
N PRO A 326 8.44 -4.15 1.36
CA PRO A 326 7.24 -3.51 0.86
C PRO A 326 7.58 -2.56 -0.30
N THR A 327 6.66 -2.43 -1.25
CA THR A 327 6.72 -1.38 -2.27
C THR A 327 5.93 -0.18 -1.77
N VAL A 328 6.62 0.89 -1.40
CA VAL A 328 6.03 2.07 -0.74
C VAL A 328 5.93 3.22 -1.75
N LEU A 329 4.72 3.74 -1.96
CA LEU A 329 4.50 5.01 -2.62
C LEU A 329 4.51 6.15 -1.59
N SER A 330 5.35 7.14 -1.85
CA SER A 330 5.52 8.31 -1.00
C SER A 330 4.83 9.52 -1.63
N HIS A 331 3.76 10.04 -1.03
CA HIS A 331 3.03 11.20 -1.54
C HIS A 331 2.26 11.92 -0.42
N ALA A 332 1.63 13.04 -0.76
CA ALA A 332 0.74 13.76 0.15
C ALA A 332 -0.52 12.94 0.47
N LEU A 333 -0.82 12.80 1.76
CA LEU A 333 -2.06 12.18 2.23
C LEU A 333 -3.03 13.24 2.72
N ALA A 334 -4.33 12.94 2.65
CA ALA A 334 -5.36 13.81 3.18
C ALA A 334 -5.86 13.25 4.53
N PRO A 335 -5.46 13.86 5.66
CA PRO A 335 -5.90 13.39 6.97
C PRO A 335 -7.40 13.67 7.16
N LEU A 336 -8.08 12.73 7.81
CA LEU A 336 -9.41 12.95 8.39
C LEU A 336 -9.24 13.22 9.91
N ASP A 337 -10.34 13.12 10.65
CA ASP A 337 -10.32 13.24 12.10
C ASP A 337 -9.31 12.26 12.74
N GLN A 338 -8.25 12.80 13.34
CA GLN A 338 -7.26 12.03 14.09
C GLN A 338 -7.61 11.90 15.58
N SER A 339 -8.77 12.41 16.01
CA SER A 339 -9.19 12.31 17.41
C SER A 339 -9.35 10.85 17.82
N SER A 340 -9.10 10.57 19.10
CA SER A 340 -9.19 9.21 19.66
C SER A 340 -8.21 8.19 19.07
N SER A 341 -7.11 8.65 18.46
CA SER A 341 -6.01 7.78 18.06
C SER A 341 -5.51 6.94 19.25
N TRP A 342 -5.07 5.72 18.96
CA TRP A 342 -4.44 4.86 19.96
C TRP A 342 -3.13 5.47 20.48
N SER A 343 -2.43 6.23 19.63
CA SER A 343 -1.15 6.87 19.93
C SER A 343 -1.19 7.91 21.04
N GLY A 344 -2.31 8.60 21.25
CA GLY A 344 -2.39 9.70 22.22
C GLY A 344 -2.39 9.30 23.70
N ARG A 345 -2.34 8.00 24.04
CA ARG A 345 -2.50 7.51 25.42
C ARG A 345 -1.32 6.70 25.97
N ILE A 346 -0.32 6.42 25.13
CA ILE A 346 0.79 5.53 25.46
C ILE A 346 2.08 6.04 24.78
N ASP A 347 3.23 5.56 25.25
CA ASP A 347 4.48 5.67 24.49
C ASP A 347 4.42 4.73 23.28
N GLN A 348 3.79 5.21 22.20
CA GLN A 348 3.60 4.46 20.97
C GLN A 348 4.91 3.92 20.42
N TRP A 349 5.98 4.72 20.44
CA TRP A 349 7.27 4.34 19.87
C TRP A 349 7.92 3.19 20.63
N SER A 350 7.86 3.18 21.96
CA SER A 350 8.33 2.03 22.74
C SER A 350 7.61 0.74 22.33
N VAL A 351 6.29 0.79 22.14
CA VAL A 351 5.53 -0.38 21.70
C VAL A 351 5.93 -0.81 20.29
N VAL A 352 6.07 0.14 19.36
CA VAL A 352 6.52 -0.11 17.99
C VAL A 352 7.88 -0.79 17.95
N TYR A 353 8.89 -0.21 18.60
CA TYR A 353 10.24 -0.77 18.62
C TYR A 353 10.28 -2.15 19.28
N GLU A 354 9.58 -2.35 20.41
CA GLU A 354 9.53 -3.65 21.09
C GLU A 354 8.96 -4.74 20.15
N HIS A 355 7.83 -4.46 19.51
CA HIS A 355 7.11 -5.46 18.73
C HIS A 355 7.78 -5.72 17.37
N MET A 356 8.32 -4.68 16.73
CA MET A 356 9.14 -4.87 15.53
C MET A 356 10.41 -5.65 15.86
N THR A 357 11.07 -5.38 17.00
CA THR A 357 12.26 -6.12 17.42
C THR A 357 11.93 -7.59 17.63
N ASP A 358 10.81 -7.90 18.30
CA ASP A 358 10.30 -9.27 18.45
C ASP A 358 9.98 -9.92 17.10
N ALA A 359 9.33 -9.18 16.19
CA ALA A 359 8.99 -9.67 14.86
C ALA A 359 10.24 -10.07 14.07
N VAL A 360 11.24 -9.17 13.97
CA VAL A 360 12.51 -9.42 13.27
C VAL A 360 13.31 -10.51 13.97
N PHE A 361 13.33 -10.53 15.31
CA PHE A 361 14.01 -11.56 16.08
C PHE A 361 13.46 -12.96 15.78
N ARG A 362 12.13 -13.10 15.69
CA ARG A 362 11.46 -14.38 15.43
C ARG A 362 11.72 -14.89 14.02
N ILE A 363 11.56 -14.05 13.00
CA ILE A 363 11.89 -14.45 11.63
C ILE A 363 13.38 -14.78 11.50
N THR A 364 14.27 -13.97 12.10
CA THR A 364 15.71 -14.27 12.11
C THR A 364 15.99 -15.62 12.76
N THR A 365 15.31 -15.95 13.85
CA THR A 365 15.47 -17.24 14.55
C THR A 365 14.93 -18.40 13.74
N ALA A 366 13.76 -18.25 13.10
CA ALA A 366 13.19 -19.25 12.21
C ALA A 366 14.13 -19.54 11.03
N LEU A 367 14.66 -18.48 10.39
CA LEU A 367 15.62 -18.59 9.29
C LEU A 367 16.99 -19.13 9.75
N SER A 368 17.44 -18.78 10.96
CA SER A 368 18.70 -19.29 11.54
C SER A 368 18.61 -20.78 11.90
N GLY A 369 17.42 -21.26 12.32
CA GLY A 369 17.14 -22.67 12.55
C GLY A 369 17.25 -23.55 11.29
N LEU A 370 17.29 -22.91 10.11
CA LEU A 370 17.59 -23.54 8.82
C LEU A 370 19.10 -23.53 8.48
N GLY A 371 19.95 -23.04 9.38
CA GLY A 371 21.34 -22.67 9.13
C GLY A 371 22.10 -23.66 8.24
N PHE A 372 22.70 -23.11 7.17
CA PHE A 372 23.70 -23.76 6.33
C PHE A 372 24.89 -24.22 7.18
N VAL A 373 24.93 -25.50 7.53
CA VAL A 373 26.18 -26.17 7.93
C VAL A 373 26.98 -26.41 6.65
N GLN A 374 28.08 -25.68 6.49
CA GLN A 374 29.18 -25.97 5.55
C GLN A 374 28.78 -26.65 4.23
N GLY A 375 28.17 -25.90 3.30
CA GLY A 375 28.09 -26.29 1.90
C GLY A 375 27.21 -27.50 1.55
N SER A 376 26.32 -27.95 2.44
CA SER A 376 25.31 -28.96 2.10
C SER A 376 23.88 -28.41 2.26
N PRO A 377 23.00 -28.61 1.26
CA PRO A 377 21.59 -28.29 1.42
C PRO A 377 20.92 -29.29 2.38
N HIS A 378 20.45 -28.75 3.51
CA HIS A 378 19.34 -29.23 4.32
C HIS A 378 19.47 -30.51 5.18
N ARG A 379 18.84 -30.45 6.37
CA ARG A 379 17.89 -31.49 6.78
C ARG A 379 16.72 -31.43 5.80
N ALA A 380 16.72 -32.30 4.79
CA ALA A 380 15.59 -32.46 3.90
C ALA A 380 14.29 -32.68 4.71
N GLY A 381 13.38 -31.70 4.71
CA GLY A 381 12.02 -31.87 5.26
C GLY A 381 11.47 -30.77 6.18
N ALA A 382 12.29 -29.85 6.73
CA ALA A 382 11.76 -28.72 7.50
C ALA A 382 11.35 -27.57 6.56
N LYS A 383 10.09 -27.54 6.14
CA LYS A 383 9.54 -26.36 5.44
C LYS A 383 9.53 -25.18 6.43
N THR A 384 10.18 -24.10 6.04
CA THR A 384 10.08 -22.80 6.71
C THR A 384 8.77 -22.13 6.29
N ASP A 385 8.09 -21.49 7.24
CA ASP A 385 6.88 -20.68 6.96
C ASP A 385 7.21 -19.33 6.31
N PHE A 386 8.50 -19.04 6.06
CA PHE A 386 9.01 -17.82 5.46
C PHE A 386 9.66 -18.09 4.10
N GLU A 387 9.38 -17.23 3.12
CA GLU A 387 10.03 -17.26 1.81
C GLU A 387 11.49 -16.83 1.94
N VAL A 388 12.45 -17.55 1.34
CA VAL A 388 13.89 -17.23 1.42
C VAL A 388 14.43 -16.56 0.16
N GLU A 389 13.60 -16.48 -0.88
CA GLU A 389 13.90 -15.77 -2.12
C GLU A 389 13.11 -14.47 -2.17
N GLU A 390 13.72 -13.43 -2.72
CA GLU A 390 13.07 -12.15 -2.89
C GLU A 390 12.09 -12.18 -4.07
N GLU A 391 10.88 -11.65 -3.86
CA GLU A 391 9.86 -11.53 -4.90
C GLU A 391 10.30 -10.54 -5.99
N THR A 392 10.04 -10.90 -7.25
CA THR A 392 10.26 -10.02 -8.40
C THR A 392 9.13 -8.98 -8.52
N PRO A 393 9.43 -7.71 -8.86
CA PRO A 393 10.78 -7.17 -9.08
C PRO A 393 11.57 -7.08 -7.77
N VAL A 394 12.84 -7.49 -7.81
CA VAL A 394 13.73 -7.35 -6.65
C VAL A 394 13.99 -5.88 -6.38
N PHE A 395 14.40 -5.56 -5.15
CA PHE A 395 14.49 -4.20 -4.63
C PHE A 395 15.23 -3.23 -5.55
N LYS A 396 16.37 -3.67 -6.09
CA LYS A 396 17.21 -2.87 -7.00
C LYS A 396 16.51 -2.48 -8.31
N ASP A 397 15.46 -3.20 -8.71
CA ASP A 397 14.71 -2.99 -9.94
C ASP A 397 13.40 -2.20 -9.67
N ARG A 398 13.10 -1.89 -8.41
CA ARG A 398 11.95 -1.08 -8.01
C ARG A 398 12.33 0.38 -8.11
N HIS A 399 11.87 1.04 -9.17
CA HIS A 399 12.18 2.45 -9.45
C HIS A 399 11.01 3.41 -9.23
N THR A 400 9.81 2.91 -8.99
CA THR A 400 8.64 3.73 -8.67
C THR A 400 8.77 4.33 -7.26
N ARG A 401 8.47 5.62 -7.11
CA ARG A 401 8.69 6.36 -5.85
C ARG A 401 7.45 7.09 -5.32
N SER A 402 6.68 7.72 -6.20
CA SER A 402 5.53 8.54 -5.82
C SER A 402 4.45 8.49 -6.90
N SER A 403 3.22 8.81 -6.52
CA SER A 403 2.13 9.09 -7.46
C SER A 403 2.16 10.55 -7.90
N CYS A 404 1.64 10.82 -9.08
CA CYS A 404 1.34 12.16 -9.55
C CYS A 404 0.12 12.73 -8.82
N GLN A 405 0.02 14.06 -8.72
CA GLN A 405 -1.04 14.73 -7.98
C GLN A 405 -2.44 14.41 -8.50
N ASN A 406 -2.55 14.22 -9.82
CA ASN A 406 -3.79 13.87 -10.51
C ASN A 406 -4.11 12.37 -10.50
N ASP A 407 -3.26 11.53 -9.89
CA ASP A 407 -3.42 10.06 -9.79
C ASP A 407 -3.47 9.36 -11.16
N LYS A 408 -2.90 10.01 -12.20
CA LYS A 408 -2.81 9.45 -13.56
C LYS A 408 -1.42 8.91 -13.92
N CYS A 409 -0.44 9.08 -13.03
CA CYS A 409 0.88 8.54 -13.23
C CYS A 409 1.64 8.25 -11.94
N LEU A 410 2.75 7.56 -12.11
CA LEU A 410 3.74 7.18 -11.13
C LEU A 410 5.08 7.81 -11.54
N PHE A 411 5.69 8.58 -10.65
CA PHE A 411 7.04 9.06 -10.85
C PHE A 411 8.06 7.95 -10.56
N GLN A 412 9.00 7.79 -11.47
CA GLN A 412 10.04 6.76 -11.42
C GLN A 412 11.42 7.38 -11.48
N THR A 413 12.38 6.80 -10.75
CA THR A 413 13.81 7.16 -10.86
C THR A 413 14.70 5.98 -10.50
N SER A 414 15.79 5.82 -11.23
CA SER A 414 16.85 4.83 -10.91
C SER A 414 17.74 5.30 -9.76
N THR A 415 17.64 6.55 -9.34
CA THR A 415 18.43 7.11 -8.24
C THR A 415 17.62 7.09 -6.94
N ASP A 416 18.01 6.22 -6.02
CA ASP A 416 17.46 6.20 -4.67
C ASP A 416 18.21 7.21 -3.78
N MET A 417 17.49 7.99 -2.98
CA MET A 417 18.09 8.93 -2.05
C MET A 417 18.54 8.25 -0.75
N PHE A 418 18.05 7.02 -0.50
CA PHE A 418 18.41 6.25 0.69
C PHE A 418 19.43 5.17 0.34
N PRO A 419 20.26 4.75 1.31
CA PRO A 419 21.10 3.57 1.16
C PRO A 419 20.28 2.32 0.74
N ALA A 420 20.94 1.36 0.09
CA ALA A 420 20.32 0.06 -0.15
C ALA A 420 20.13 -0.69 1.19
N PRO A 421 19.08 -1.52 1.36
CA PRO A 421 18.88 -2.33 2.57
C PRO A 421 20.09 -3.18 2.96
N GLY A 422 20.83 -3.68 1.96
CA GLY A 422 22.05 -4.46 2.15
C GLY A 422 23.29 -3.69 2.61
N SER A 423 23.23 -2.36 2.71
CA SER A 423 24.34 -1.52 3.19
C SER A 423 24.69 -1.79 4.66
N VAL A 424 23.70 -2.20 5.45
CA VAL A 424 23.88 -2.61 6.85
C VAL A 424 23.30 -4.00 7.03
N LYS A 425 24.17 -4.95 7.34
CA LYS A 425 23.79 -6.34 7.59
C LYS A 425 23.12 -6.47 8.96
N TRP A 426 21.93 -7.09 8.99
CA TRP A 426 21.27 -7.45 10.24
C TRP A 426 22.03 -8.59 10.96
N PRO A 427 22.38 -8.43 12.25
CA PRO A 427 23.23 -9.38 12.95
C PRO A 427 22.50 -10.69 13.29
N VAL A 428 23.25 -11.79 13.25
CA VAL A 428 22.75 -13.12 13.68
C VAL A 428 22.82 -13.27 15.20
N GLU A 429 23.78 -12.62 15.86
CA GLU A 429 23.98 -12.74 17.30
C GLU A 429 22.84 -12.10 18.09
N THR A 430 22.23 -12.85 19.01
CA THR A 430 21.03 -12.46 19.76
C THR A 430 21.19 -11.14 20.51
N HIS A 431 22.35 -10.89 21.11
CA HIS A 431 22.64 -9.66 21.86
C HIS A 431 22.84 -8.40 20.98
N SER A 432 22.95 -8.57 19.66
CA SER A 432 23.15 -7.48 18.70
C SER A 432 21.91 -7.13 17.89
N ARG A 433 20.79 -7.86 18.10
CA ARG A 433 19.51 -7.71 17.38
C ARG A 433 18.66 -6.60 17.99
N ASP A 434 19.16 -5.36 17.88
CA ASP A 434 18.46 -4.16 18.31
C ASP A 434 18.15 -3.28 17.09
N ILE A 435 16.87 -2.96 16.89
CA ILE A 435 16.42 -2.10 15.80
C ILE A 435 16.99 -0.69 15.93
N LEU A 436 17.10 -0.14 17.14
CA LEU A 436 17.65 1.20 17.35
C LEU A 436 19.14 1.24 16.94
N ALA A 437 19.91 0.22 17.34
CA ALA A 437 21.30 0.09 16.92
C ALA A 437 21.44 -0.12 15.39
N HIS A 438 20.54 -0.88 14.77
CA HIS A 438 20.50 -1.05 13.32
C HIS A 438 20.20 0.24 12.59
N GLU A 439 19.15 0.95 13.01
CA GLU A 439 18.76 2.25 12.48
C GLU A 439 19.91 3.26 12.60
N ALA A 440 20.59 3.31 13.75
CA ALA A 440 21.75 4.18 13.93
C ALA A 440 22.89 3.84 12.95
N ARG A 441 23.21 2.56 12.74
CA ARG A 441 24.22 2.14 11.75
C ARG A 441 23.81 2.47 10.31
N TYR A 442 22.52 2.36 10.01
CA TYR A 442 21.97 2.68 8.69
C TYR A 442 21.99 4.18 8.42
N LYS A 443 21.64 5.00 9.40
CA LYS A 443 21.70 6.47 9.31
C LYS A 443 23.13 7.02 9.29
N LEU A 444 24.13 6.24 9.74
CA LEU A 444 25.56 6.57 9.58
C LEU A 444 26.09 6.33 8.16
N GLN A 445 25.33 5.67 7.29
CA GLN A 445 25.65 5.60 5.86
C GLN A 445 25.36 6.96 5.20
N ASP A 446 25.32 6.97 3.87
CA ASP A 446 24.94 8.14 3.08
C ASP A 446 23.41 8.35 3.10
N TYR A 447 22.88 8.65 4.29
CA TYR A 447 21.45 8.83 4.54
C TYR A 447 21.07 10.33 4.49
N PRO A 448 19.98 10.72 3.79
CA PRO A 448 19.63 12.12 3.60
C PRO A 448 19.17 12.77 4.91
N SER A 449 19.51 14.05 5.10
CA SER A 449 19.05 14.76 6.29
C SER A 449 17.52 14.91 6.30
N PRO A 450 16.90 15.05 7.48
CA PRO A 450 15.46 15.29 7.57
C PRO A 450 14.98 16.50 6.78
N GLU A 451 15.80 17.55 6.71
CA GLU A 451 15.52 18.78 5.94
C GLU A 451 15.56 18.51 4.44
N PHE A 452 16.52 17.71 3.97
CA PHE A 452 16.58 17.32 2.56
C PHE A 452 15.33 16.54 2.14
N VAL A 453 14.93 15.53 2.94
CA VAL A 453 13.72 14.74 2.68
C VAL A 453 12.48 15.63 2.65
N ALA A 454 12.38 16.60 3.57
CA ALA A 454 11.24 17.52 3.64
C ALA A 454 11.17 18.45 2.42
N MET A 455 12.30 18.92 1.88
CA MET A 455 12.33 19.93 0.81
C MET A 455 12.45 19.35 -0.61
N HIS A 456 12.92 18.11 -0.75
CA HIS A 456 13.33 17.56 -2.05
C HIS A 456 12.84 16.13 -2.32
N THR A 457 11.72 15.74 -1.70
CA THR A 457 11.11 14.42 -1.88
C THR A 457 10.58 14.21 -3.32
N TYR A 458 10.43 12.94 -3.70
CA TYR A 458 10.10 12.51 -5.06
C TYR A 458 8.81 13.10 -5.62
N HIS A 459 7.77 13.22 -4.80
CA HIS A 459 6.46 13.66 -5.28
C HIS A 459 6.43 15.12 -5.77
N TYR A 460 7.40 15.95 -5.34
CA TYR A 460 7.53 17.34 -5.82
C TYR A 460 7.92 17.45 -7.30
N ALA A 461 8.30 16.35 -7.97
CA ALA A 461 8.44 16.36 -9.42
C ALA A 461 7.09 16.38 -10.15
N VAL A 462 5.99 16.03 -9.46
CA VAL A 462 4.68 15.68 -10.02
C VAL A 462 3.53 16.07 -9.07
N ASP A 463 3.67 17.16 -8.31
CA ASP A 463 2.66 17.64 -7.36
C ASP A 463 1.81 18.81 -7.91
N GLN A 464 2.10 19.25 -9.14
CA GLN A 464 1.55 20.43 -9.84
C GLN A 464 1.90 21.78 -9.20
N ASP A 465 2.89 21.84 -8.32
CA ASP A 465 3.39 23.07 -7.70
C ASP A 465 4.82 23.37 -8.16
N LEU A 466 4.98 24.31 -9.11
CA LEU A 466 6.30 24.68 -9.62
C LEU A 466 7.20 25.38 -8.58
N SER A 467 6.71 25.65 -7.37
CA SER A 467 7.50 26.19 -6.25
C SER A 467 8.17 25.11 -5.40
N THR A 468 7.76 23.86 -5.52
CA THR A 468 8.42 22.70 -4.91
C THR A 468 9.24 21.98 -5.98
N CYS A 469 10.31 21.28 -5.57
CA CYS A 469 11.13 20.53 -6.53
C CYS A 469 11.70 19.26 -5.92
N TRP A 470 11.59 18.14 -6.64
CA TRP A 470 12.43 16.98 -6.38
C TRP A 470 13.88 17.33 -6.72
N ARG A 471 14.82 16.87 -5.89
CA ARG A 471 16.24 16.97 -6.19
C ARG A 471 16.91 15.62 -6.02
N SER A 472 17.75 15.24 -6.97
CA SER A 472 18.57 14.04 -6.83
C SER A 472 19.53 14.21 -5.64
N PHE A 473 19.62 13.18 -4.79
CA PHE A 473 20.54 13.21 -3.65
C PHE A 473 21.99 13.00 -4.10
N HIS A 474 22.17 12.24 -5.19
CA HIS A 474 23.45 12.01 -5.86
C HIS A 474 23.47 12.58 -7.28
N PRO A 475 24.66 12.86 -7.84
CA PRO A 475 24.83 13.09 -9.27
C PRO A 475 24.32 11.87 -10.08
N MET A 476 23.84 12.11 -11.30
CA MET A 476 23.28 11.03 -12.12
C MET A 476 24.35 10.45 -13.05
N ASP A 477 24.62 9.16 -12.90
CA ASP A 477 25.52 8.43 -13.80
C ASP A 477 24.88 8.22 -15.18
N LYS A 478 25.72 7.93 -16.18
CA LYS A 478 25.26 7.45 -17.49
C LYS A 478 24.29 6.27 -17.31
N ASN A 479 23.21 6.30 -18.09
CA ASN A 479 22.06 5.38 -18.07
C ASN A 479 21.14 5.53 -16.85
N SER A 480 21.44 6.40 -15.89
CA SER A 480 20.48 6.77 -14.85
C SER A 480 19.33 7.53 -15.47
N TYR A 481 18.14 7.44 -14.87
CA TYR A 481 16.96 8.08 -15.41
C TYR A 481 15.99 8.52 -14.31
N PHE A 482 15.15 9.49 -14.66
CA PHE A 482 13.86 9.72 -14.02
C PHE A 482 12.76 9.64 -15.09
N GLY A 483 11.49 9.59 -14.70
CA GLY A 483 10.43 9.36 -15.68
C GLY A 483 9.05 9.19 -15.08
N LEU A 484 8.13 8.79 -15.95
CA LEU A 484 6.72 8.61 -15.65
C LEU A 484 6.25 7.25 -16.13
N GLN A 485 5.45 6.59 -15.31
CA GLN A 485 4.60 5.48 -15.73
C GLN A 485 3.14 5.95 -15.62
N PHE A 486 2.40 5.95 -16.70
CA PHE A 486 0.98 6.30 -16.72
C PHE A 486 0.13 5.12 -16.24
N VAL A 487 -0.96 5.42 -15.51
CA VAL A 487 -1.87 4.39 -14.97
C VAL A 487 -2.60 3.63 -16.08
N LEU A 488 -2.82 4.31 -17.21
CA LEU A 488 -3.31 3.81 -18.48
C LEU A 488 -2.49 4.43 -19.62
N PRO A 489 -2.50 3.84 -20.83
CA PRO A 489 -1.92 4.49 -22.01
C PRO A 489 -2.41 5.93 -22.17
N LEU A 490 -1.56 6.84 -22.66
CA LEU A 490 -1.90 8.26 -22.79
C LEU A 490 -3.23 8.51 -23.52
N PHE A 491 -3.52 7.72 -24.55
CA PHE A 491 -4.79 7.79 -25.27
C PHE A 491 -6.01 7.56 -24.40
N ASP A 492 -5.95 6.53 -23.54
CA ASP A 492 -7.04 6.19 -22.64
C ASP A 492 -7.22 7.26 -21.55
N LEU A 493 -6.17 8.04 -21.29
CA LEU A 493 -6.21 9.24 -20.44
C LEU A 493 -6.69 10.50 -21.18
N GLY A 494 -6.96 10.41 -22.49
CA GLY A 494 -7.40 11.51 -23.34
C GLY A 494 -6.27 12.40 -23.87
N GLU A 495 -5.03 11.94 -23.79
CA GLU A 495 -3.82 12.74 -23.98
C GLU A 495 -2.94 12.22 -25.12
N ASN A 496 -2.02 13.07 -25.57
CA ASN A 496 -1.02 12.73 -26.57
C ASN A 496 0.30 13.42 -26.22
N ALA A 497 1.40 12.68 -26.17
CA ALA A 497 2.74 13.21 -25.94
C ALA A 497 3.31 13.99 -27.14
N LYS A 498 2.60 14.99 -27.65
CA LYS A 498 3.12 15.90 -28.70
C LYS A 498 4.23 16.80 -28.18
N SER A 499 4.15 17.16 -26.91
CA SER A 499 5.20 17.91 -26.23
C SER A 499 5.43 17.42 -24.82
N ILE A 500 6.68 17.53 -24.36
CA ILE A 500 7.07 17.26 -22.98
C ILE A 500 7.77 18.50 -22.44
N GLU A 501 7.42 18.95 -21.24
CA GLU A 501 8.09 20.06 -20.59
C GLU A 501 8.56 19.66 -19.19
N ILE A 502 9.78 20.04 -18.84
CA ILE A 502 10.39 19.79 -17.53
C ILE A 502 10.81 21.13 -16.94
N TRP A 503 10.33 21.46 -15.75
CA TRP A 503 10.67 22.68 -15.04
C TRP A 503 11.78 22.46 -14.02
N SER A 504 12.63 23.48 -13.86
CA SER A 504 13.70 23.51 -12.87
C SER A 504 14.05 24.96 -12.55
N THR A 505 14.32 25.27 -11.28
CA THR A 505 14.86 26.58 -10.88
C THR A 505 16.37 26.66 -11.12
N MET A 506 17.05 25.50 -11.16
CA MET A 506 18.48 25.40 -11.44
C MET A 506 18.82 25.48 -12.94
N ALA A 507 19.49 26.56 -13.36
CA ALA A 507 19.97 26.72 -14.73
C ALA A 507 20.98 25.63 -15.17
N SER A 508 21.73 25.06 -14.23
CA SER A 508 22.65 23.94 -14.47
C SER A 508 21.90 22.66 -14.82
N THR A 509 20.75 22.40 -14.18
CA THR A 509 19.89 21.26 -14.52
C THR A 509 19.38 21.38 -15.94
N LEU A 510 18.81 22.54 -16.31
CA LEU A 510 18.30 22.77 -17.67
C LEU A 510 19.40 22.58 -18.73
N GLN A 511 20.62 23.02 -18.45
CA GLN A 511 21.77 22.80 -19.33
C GLN A 511 22.16 21.31 -19.42
N ALA A 512 22.17 20.59 -18.29
CA ALA A 512 22.47 19.17 -18.25
C ALA A 512 21.41 18.36 -19.04
N LEU A 513 20.13 18.62 -18.81
CA LEU A 513 19.03 17.96 -19.53
C LEU A 513 19.14 18.21 -21.04
N GLN A 514 19.38 19.46 -21.47
CA GLN A 514 19.51 19.80 -22.89
C GLN A 514 20.67 19.05 -23.58
N SER A 515 21.79 18.86 -22.89
CA SER A 515 23.03 18.35 -23.51
C SER A 515 23.30 16.86 -23.30
N THR A 516 22.62 16.23 -22.33
CA THR A 516 22.91 14.86 -21.93
C THR A 516 21.69 13.95 -21.86
N MET A 517 20.46 14.46 -21.93
CA MET A 517 19.27 13.62 -21.81
C MET A 517 18.84 13.02 -23.15
N ALA A 518 18.43 11.76 -23.13
CA ALA A 518 17.64 11.12 -24.17
C ALA A 518 16.24 10.80 -23.63
N ILE A 519 15.22 11.11 -24.42
CA ILE A 519 13.84 10.70 -24.10
C ILE A 519 13.64 9.30 -24.64
N LYS A 520 13.14 8.41 -23.78
CA LYS A 520 12.71 7.07 -24.18
C LYS A 520 11.25 6.86 -23.83
N ALA A 521 10.55 6.13 -24.69
CA ALA A 521 9.17 5.75 -24.48
C ALA A 521 8.99 4.23 -24.59
N SER A 522 7.98 3.72 -23.90
CA SER A 522 7.62 2.30 -23.94
C SER A 522 6.12 2.12 -23.72
N VAL A 523 5.57 1.06 -24.31
CA VAL A 523 4.18 0.61 -24.10
C VAL A 523 4.09 -0.36 -22.93
N ASP A 524 5.16 -1.11 -22.65
CA ASP A 524 5.16 -2.25 -21.71
C ASP A 524 6.20 -2.13 -20.60
N GLY A 525 7.05 -1.10 -20.64
CA GLY A 525 8.15 -0.89 -19.70
C GLY A 525 9.37 -1.79 -19.96
N VAL A 526 9.33 -2.63 -20.99
CA VAL A 526 10.37 -3.60 -21.35
C VAL A 526 11.08 -3.21 -22.64
N ALA A 527 10.31 -2.97 -23.71
CA ALA A 527 10.83 -2.51 -24.99
C ALA A 527 10.84 -0.97 -25.02
N TRP A 528 12.05 -0.39 -25.09
CA TRP A 528 12.25 1.05 -25.06
C TRP A 528 12.67 1.58 -26.43
N MET A 529 11.98 2.62 -26.88
CA MET A 529 12.32 3.36 -28.10
C MET A 529 12.86 4.73 -27.75
N THR A 530 13.78 5.23 -28.57
CA THR A 530 14.30 6.60 -28.41
C THR A 530 13.39 7.57 -29.16
N CYS A 531 13.04 8.66 -28.49
CA CYS A 531 12.24 9.73 -29.06
C CYS A 531 13.15 10.89 -29.47
N SER A 532 12.85 11.47 -30.63
CA SER A 532 13.45 12.69 -31.15
C SER A 532 12.39 13.79 -31.21
N GLY A 533 12.80 15.04 -31.03
CA GLY A 533 11.94 16.21 -31.15
C GLY A 533 12.78 17.48 -31.15
N GLU A 534 12.15 18.62 -31.42
CA GLU A 534 12.79 19.92 -31.28
C GLU A 534 12.91 20.27 -29.80
N ILE A 535 14.03 20.90 -29.42
CA ILE A 535 14.32 21.25 -28.03
C ILE A 535 14.34 22.77 -27.89
N GLU A 536 13.42 23.28 -27.09
CA GLU A 536 13.32 24.69 -26.73
C GLU A 536 13.69 24.87 -25.26
N ARG A 537 14.62 25.79 -24.97
CA ARG A 537 14.98 26.13 -23.60
C ARG A 537 14.42 27.51 -23.25
N THR A 538 13.70 27.59 -22.14
CA THR A 538 13.24 28.85 -21.54
C THR A 538 14.07 29.18 -20.28
N GLN A 539 13.72 30.26 -19.59
CA GLN A 539 14.38 30.63 -18.34
C GLN A 539 14.14 29.61 -17.21
N GLY A 540 13.02 28.88 -17.21
CA GLY A 540 12.63 27.97 -16.13
C GLY A 540 12.27 26.56 -16.57
N SER A 541 12.35 26.25 -17.86
CA SER A 541 11.99 24.94 -18.40
C SER A 541 12.80 24.54 -19.62
N ILE A 542 12.78 23.24 -19.89
CA ILE A 542 13.14 22.65 -21.18
C ILE A 542 11.90 21.99 -21.76
N ARG A 543 11.58 22.33 -23.01
CA ARG A 543 10.43 21.83 -23.74
C ARG A 543 10.89 21.05 -24.95
N PHE A 544 10.27 19.89 -25.16
CA PHE A 544 10.43 19.02 -26.30
C PHE A 544 9.14 19.09 -27.10
N THR A 545 9.21 19.41 -28.39
CA THR A 545 8.06 19.48 -29.29
C THR A 545 8.25 18.53 -30.46
N ASP A 546 7.15 18.23 -31.17
CA ASP A 546 7.14 17.33 -32.34
C ASP A 546 7.77 15.96 -32.05
N LEU A 547 7.45 15.43 -30.85
CA LEU A 547 7.99 14.18 -30.36
C LEU A 547 7.63 13.02 -31.31
N SER A 548 8.64 12.31 -31.79
CA SER A 548 8.51 11.10 -32.59
C SER A 548 9.42 10.01 -32.03
N CYS A 549 8.85 8.84 -31.73
CA CYS A 549 9.58 7.72 -31.13
C CYS A 549 9.76 6.60 -32.16
N THR A 550 11.02 6.18 -32.37
CA THR A 550 11.38 5.15 -33.35
C THR A 550 12.29 4.09 -32.72
N ASP A 551 12.15 2.84 -33.16
CA ASP A 551 13.01 1.72 -32.74
C ASP A 551 14.41 1.88 -33.36
N ALA A 552 15.35 2.40 -32.58
CA ALA A 552 16.74 2.62 -32.97
C ALA A 552 17.48 1.28 -33.14
N GLY A 553 17.23 0.58 -34.24
CA GLY A 553 17.88 -0.69 -34.54
C GLY A 553 17.17 -1.58 -35.56
N LYS A 554 15.90 -1.30 -35.87
CA LYS A 554 15.20 -1.98 -36.97
C LYS A 554 15.01 -0.98 -38.11
N ASN A 555 15.56 -1.29 -39.28
CA ASN A 555 15.28 -0.59 -40.55
C ASN A 555 13.80 -0.71 -41.00
N VAL A 556 12.91 -1.16 -40.12
CA VAL A 556 11.47 -1.22 -40.32
C VAL A 556 10.92 -0.09 -39.45
N GLY A 557 10.49 1.00 -40.09
CA GLY A 557 9.98 2.22 -39.45
C GLY A 557 8.69 2.03 -38.68
N LEU A 558 8.72 1.23 -37.61
CA LEU A 558 7.68 1.21 -36.59
C LEU A 558 7.82 2.49 -35.78
N GLN A 559 7.03 3.48 -36.19
CA GLN A 559 6.77 4.67 -35.41
C GLN A 559 5.75 4.30 -34.34
N LEU A 560 6.11 4.46 -33.06
CA LEU A 560 5.13 4.29 -32.00
C LEU A 560 4.15 5.46 -32.08
N ASP A 561 2.86 5.15 -32.12
CA ASP A 561 1.85 6.15 -31.91
C ASP A 561 1.98 6.66 -30.47
N THR A 562 2.26 7.95 -30.30
CA THR A 562 2.44 8.58 -28.99
C THR A 562 1.24 8.40 -28.05
N ARG A 563 0.09 7.99 -28.61
CA ARG A 563 -1.14 7.56 -27.93
C ARG A 563 -0.97 6.27 -27.10
N GLU A 564 -0.12 5.34 -27.52
CA GLU A 564 0.07 4.05 -26.86
C GLU A 564 1.14 4.08 -25.76
N ILE A 565 1.82 5.21 -25.58
CA ILE A 565 2.86 5.37 -24.57
C ILE A 565 2.25 5.16 -23.17
N GLN A 566 2.82 4.22 -22.43
CA GLN A 566 2.52 4.02 -21.01
C GLN A 566 3.71 4.41 -20.12
N HIS A 567 4.93 4.40 -20.64
CA HIS A 567 6.12 4.77 -19.89
C HIS A 567 6.98 5.79 -20.64
N LEU A 568 7.49 6.78 -19.91
CA LEU A 568 8.46 7.77 -20.36
C LEU A 568 9.69 7.74 -19.45
N ARG A 569 10.88 7.81 -20.04
CA ARG A 569 12.16 7.93 -19.33
C ARG A 569 12.99 9.07 -19.90
N PHE A 570 13.61 9.80 -18.99
CA PHE A 570 14.57 10.86 -19.21
C PHE A 570 15.94 10.31 -18.81
N GLU A 571 16.60 9.63 -19.76
CA GLU A 571 17.81 8.87 -19.50
C GLU A 571 19.06 9.69 -19.79
N MET A 572 20.02 9.70 -18.86
CA MET A 572 21.28 10.40 -19.02
C MET A 572 22.22 9.63 -19.95
N THR A 573 22.59 10.21 -21.08
CA THR A 573 23.52 9.62 -22.07
C THR A 573 24.99 9.72 -21.63
N LYS A 574 25.28 10.57 -20.65
CA LYS A 574 26.60 10.83 -20.05
C LYS A 574 26.45 11.04 -18.55
N ASN A 575 27.55 10.94 -17.81
CA ASN A 575 27.54 11.30 -16.39
C ASN A 575 27.24 12.79 -16.24
N VAL A 576 26.33 13.12 -15.33
CA VAL A 576 25.99 14.49 -14.95
C VAL A 576 26.58 14.74 -13.57
N ALA A 577 27.63 15.57 -13.50
CA ALA A 577 28.33 15.84 -12.25
C ALA A 577 27.53 16.68 -11.24
N THR A 578 26.53 17.43 -11.72
CA THR A 578 25.64 18.23 -10.88
C THR A 578 24.40 17.43 -10.48
N LEU A 579 23.83 17.79 -9.32
CA LEU A 579 22.51 17.28 -8.93
C LEU A 579 21.44 17.78 -9.90
N ILE A 580 20.44 16.95 -10.16
CA ILE A 580 19.28 17.27 -11.00
C ILE A 580 18.14 17.74 -10.10
N GLU A 581 17.45 18.79 -10.52
CA GLU A 581 16.25 19.33 -9.88
C GLU A 581 15.08 19.31 -10.86
N VAL A 582 13.91 18.83 -10.43
CA VAL A 582 12.69 18.82 -11.23
C VAL A 582 11.55 19.36 -10.39
N CYS A 583 10.98 20.48 -10.80
CA CYS A 583 9.86 21.17 -10.14
C CYS A 583 8.51 20.87 -10.79
N GLY A 584 8.51 20.11 -11.87
CA GLY A 584 7.31 19.74 -12.59
C GLY A 584 7.63 19.03 -13.89
N ILE A 585 6.71 18.18 -14.33
CA ILE A 585 6.75 17.53 -15.64
C ILE A 585 5.37 17.70 -16.28
N ARG A 586 5.30 18.06 -17.55
CA ARG A 586 4.05 18.14 -18.33
C ARG A 586 4.20 17.31 -19.59
N VAL A 587 3.15 16.56 -19.92
CA VAL A 587 3.09 15.71 -21.11
C VAL A 587 1.79 16.02 -21.86
N GLY A 588 1.92 16.61 -23.05
CA GLY A 588 0.77 17.14 -23.78
C GLY A 588 0.11 18.28 -23.01
N GLU A 589 -1.22 18.19 -22.85
CA GLU A 589 -2.01 19.12 -22.04
C GLU A 589 -2.14 18.63 -20.58
N MET A 590 -1.65 17.42 -20.30
CA MET A 590 -1.66 16.85 -18.96
C MET A 590 -0.62 17.54 -18.07
N SER A 591 -1.09 18.42 -17.18
CA SER A 591 -0.29 18.89 -16.05
C SER A 591 -0.21 17.78 -15.00
N LEU A 592 1.01 17.41 -14.61
CA LEU A 592 1.27 16.26 -13.72
C LEU A 592 1.73 16.68 -12.34
#